data_AF-A0A5R8YRH2-F1
#
_entry.id   AF-A0A5R8YRH2-F1
#
_cell.length_a   1.000
_cell.length_b   1.000
_cell.length_c   1.000
_cell.angle_alpha   90.00
_cell.angle_beta   90.00
_cell.angle_gamma   90.00
#
_symmetry.space_group_name_H-M   'P 1'
#
loop_
_entity.id
_entity.type
_entity.pdbx_description
1 polymer ?
#
loop_
_entity_poly.entity_id
_entity_poly.type
_entity_poly.pdbx_seq_one_letter_code
_entity_poly.pdbx_strand_id
1 'polypeptide(L)' 'MSSHSIDADIKVKWAEGQSAYSPSTPEELLLIAIDLLVRDRGSEAARSFIDQVFERYAHHAAIAVAPSGR' A
#
# COMPACT_ATOMS: atom_id res chain seq x y z
N MET A 1 -3.45 -2.66 19.57
CA MET A 1 -2.63 -3.28 18.51
C MET A 1 -3.56 -4.14 17.69
N SER A 2 -3.81 -3.75 16.45
CA SER A 2 -4.86 -4.33 15.59
C SER A 2 -4.52 -5.79 15.28
N SER A 3 -5.45 -6.70 15.54
CA SER A 3 -5.32 -8.16 15.40
C SER A 3 -5.50 -8.64 13.95
N HIS A 4 -4.85 -7.99 12.98
CA HIS A 4 -4.99 -8.37 11.57
C HIS A 4 -3.78 -9.17 11.12
N SER A 5 -4.01 -10.43 10.75
CA SER A 5 -3.04 -11.28 10.06
C SER A 5 -3.29 -11.19 8.57
N ILE A 6 -2.23 -11.05 7.79
CA ILE A 6 -2.28 -11.15 6.33
C ILE A 6 -1.85 -12.56 5.93
N ASP A 7 -2.59 -13.17 5.02
CA ASP A 7 -2.18 -14.39 4.32
C ASP A 7 -2.08 -14.05 2.83
N ALA A 8 -0.84 -13.99 2.33
CA ALA A 8 -0.54 -13.58 0.97
C ALA A 8 0.61 -14.42 0.40
N ASP A 9 0.45 -14.84 -0.86
CA ASP A 9 1.52 -15.44 -1.67
C ASP A 9 1.78 -14.54 -2.87
N ILE A 10 2.85 -13.75 -2.80
CA ILE A 10 3.21 -12.78 -3.84
C ILE A 10 4.37 -13.36 -4.62
N LYS A 11 4.15 -13.61 -5.92
CA LYS A 11 5.17 -14.08 -6.85
C LYS A 11 5.42 -13.03 -7.92
N VAL A 12 6.66 -12.58 -8.04
CA VAL A 12 7.07 -11.57 -9.01
C VAL A 12 8.08 -12.18 -9.97
N LYS A 13 7.86 -11.95 -11.27
CA LYS A 13 8.74 -12.40 -12.34
C LYS A 13 9.54 -11.22 -12.87
N TRP A 14 10.84 -11.42 -12.97
CA TRP A 14 11.82 -10.46 -13.45
C TRP A 14 12.50 -11.00 -14.71
N ALA A 15 13.25 -10.15 -15.41
CA ALA A 15 14.06 -10.62 -16.53
C ALA A 15 15.16 -11.59 -16.06
N GLU A 16 15.67 -11.40 -14.84
CA GLU A 16 16.79 -12.14 -14.25
C GLU A 16 16.35 -13.36 -13.42
N GLY A 17 15.04 -13.56 -13.20
CA GLY A 17 14.53 -14.64 -12.37
C GLY A 17 13.16 -14.36 -11.74
N GLN A 18 12.93 -14.90 -10.54
CA GLN A 18 11.68 -14.69 -9.81
C GLN A 18 11.94 -14.41 -8.32
N SER A 19 11.05 -13.65 -7.70
CA SER A 19 11.01 -13.43 -6.25
C SER A 19 9.66 -13.87 -5.70
N ALA A 20 9.66 -14.41 -4.47
CA ALA A 20 8.46 -14.81 -3.77
C ALA A 20 8.46 -14.20 -2.36
N TYR A 21 7.30 -13.73 -1.93
CA TYR A 21 7.11 -13.09 -0.63
C TYR A 21 5.83 -13.59 0.03
N SER A 22 5.86 -13.70 1.36
CA SER A 22 4.70 -14.10 2.17
C SER A 22 4.59 -13.21 3.40
N PRO A 23 4.16 -11.93 3.23
CA PRO A 23 3.99 -11.02 4.35
C PRO A 23 2.86 -11.46 5.25
N SER A 24 3.07 -11.36 6.56
CA SER A 24 2.10 -11.67 7.60
C SER A 24 1.49 -10.42 8.24
N THR A 25 2.11 -9.27 8.00
CA THR A 25 1.71 -7.98 8.55
C THR A 25 1.48 -6.92 7.46
N PRO A 26 0.63 -5.91 7.71
CA PRO A 26 0.48 -4.77 6.81
C PRO A 26 1.78 -4.06 6.49
N GLU A 27 2.68 -3.94 7.47
CA GLU A 27 3.99 -3.29 7.33
C GLU A 27 4.88 -4.06 6.35
N GLU A 28 4.98 -5.39 6.48
CA GLU A 28 5.72 -6.23 5.54
C GLU A 28 5.14 -6.14 4.13
N LEU A 29 3.80 -6.22 4.01
CA LEU A 29 3.12 -6.10 2.72
C LEU A 29 3.42 -4.76 2.05
N LEU A 30 3.40 -3.66 2.81
CA LEU A 30 3.63 -2.32 2.28
C LEU A 30 5.08 -2.14 1.83
N LEU A 31 6.05 -2.63 2.59
CA LEU A 31 7.47 -2.58 2.20
C LEU A 31 7.71 -3.33 0.87
N ILE A 32 7.10 -4.51 0.71
CA ILE A 32 7.17 -5.26 -0.55
C ILE A 32 6.54 -4.43 -1.68
N ALA A 33 5.32 -3.90 -1.49
CA ALA A 33 4.64 -3.13 -2.52
C ALA A 33 5.44 -1.89 -2.98
N ILE A 34 6.07 -1.18 -2.03
CA ILE A 34 6.91 -0.01 -2.34
C ILE A 34 8.17 -0.43 -3.09
N ASP A 35 8.87 -1.50 -2.67
CA ASP A 35 10.05 -2.00 -3.40
C ASP A 35 9.71 -2.34 -4.85
N LEU A 36 8.58 -3.02 -5.08
CA LEU A 36 8.12 -3.34 -6.43
C LEU A 36 7.81 -2.09 -7.25
N LEU A 37 7.14 -1.09 -6.66
CA LEU A 37 6.83 0.18 -7.34
C LEU A 37 8.10 0.96 -7.69
N VAL A 38 9.07 1.01 -6.79
CA VAL A 38 10.36 1.70 -7.04
C VAL A 38 11.12 1.01 -8.16
N ARG A 39 11.15 -0.33 -8.19
CA ARG A 39 11.80 -1.09 -9.26
C ARG A 39 11.11 -0.91 -10.62
N ASP A 40 9.78 -0.83 -10.65
CA ASP A 40 9.00 -0.71 -11.89
C ASP A 40 8.94 0.74 -12.42
N ARG A 41 8.83 1.72 -11.53
CA ARG A 41 8.50 3.12 -11.89
C ARG A 41 9.44 4.18 -11.35
N GLY A 42 10.39 3.82 -10.49
CA GLY A 42 11.29 4.74 -9.81
C GLY A 42 10.68 5.43 -8.59
N SER A 43 11.55 6.03 -7.77
CA SER A 43 11.21 6.54 -6.44
C SER A 43 10.16 7.66 -6.44
N GLU A 44 10.25 8.61 -7.36
CA GLU A 44 9.32 9.75 -7.41
C GLU A 44 7.91 9.31 -7.79
N ALA A 45 7.78 8.38 -8.75
CA ALA A 45 6.48 7.83 -9.13
C ALA A 45 5.87 7.03 -7.96
N ALA A 46 6.67 6.18 -7.30
CA ALA A 46 6.22 5.43 -6.14
C ALA A 46 5.70 6.34 -5.01
N ARG A 47 6.37 7.47 -4.76
CA ARG A 47 5.94 8.47 -3.79
C ARG A 47 4.57 9.06 -4.13
N SER A 48 4.35 9.43 -5.40
CA SER A 48 3.06 9.98 -5.84
C SER A 48 1.89 9.00 -5.63
N PHE A 49 2.11 7.69 -5.76
CA PHE A 49 1.07 6.70 -5.44
C PHE A 49 0.73 6.66 -3.95
N ILE A 50 1.73 6.81 -3.07
CA ILE A 50 1.51 6.87 -1.63
C ILE A 50 0.71 8.12 -1.26
N ASP A 51 1.05 9.27 -1.85
CA ASP A 51 0.35 10.53 -1.62
C ASP A 51 -1.14 10.41 -2.02
N GLN A 52 -1.44 9.80 -3.17
CA GLN A 52 -2.82 9.53 -3.60
C GLN A 52 -3.63 8.67 -2.62
N VAL A 53 -2.99 7.72 -1.92
CA VAL A 53 -3.64 6.92 -0.88
C VAL A 53 -3.99 7.82 0.31
N PHE A 54 -3.05 8.65 0.77
CA PHE A 54 -3.32 9.57 1.88
C PHE A 54 -4.41 10.59 1.57
N GLU A 55 -4.42 11.15 0.37
CA GLU A 55 -5.48 12.05 -0.10
C GLU A 55 -6.86 11.40 0.02
N ARG A 56 -7.00 10.13 -0.37
CA ARG A 56 -8.26 9.38 -0.24
C ARG A 56 -8.75 9.31 1.21
N TYR A 57 -7.85 9.06 2.17
CA TYR A 57 -8.23 9.02 3.58
C TYR A 57 -8.54 10.40 4.14
N ALA A 58 -7.85 11.46 3.69
CA ALA A 58 -8.19 12.83 4.05
C ALA A 58 -9.59 13.21 3.55
N HIS A 59 -9.95 12.82 2.32
CA HIS A 59 -11.31 12.99 1.80
C HIS A 59 -12.34 12.16 2.56
N HIS A 60 -12.02 10.93 2.94
CA HIS A 60 -12.93 10.08 3.72
C HIS A 60 -13.19 10.66 5.12
N ALA A 61 -12.15 11.20 5.77
CA ALA A 61 -12.27 11.92 7.03
C ALA A 61 -13.10 13.20 6.89
N ALA A 62 -12.94 13.96 5.80
CA ALA A 62 -13.72 15.17 5.54
C ALA A 62 -15.22 14.90 5.34
N ILE A 63 -15.58 13.78 4.70
CA ILE A 63 -16.99 13.39 4.48
C ILE A 63 -17.66 12.91 5.78
N ALA A 64 -16.91 12.26 6.68
CA ALA A 64 -17.42 11.82 7.97
C ALA A 64 -17.77 12.97 8.95
N VAL A 65 -17.34 14.21 8.65
CA VAL A 65 -17.51 15.40 9.52
C VAL A 65 -18.70 16.28 9.08
N ALA A 66 -19.63 15.81 8.25
CA ALA A 66 -20.91 16.50 8.09
C ALA A 66 -21.85 16.12 9.25
N PRO A 67 -22.07 16.96 10.28
CA PRO A 67 -23.15 16.70 11.22
C PRO A 67 -24.45 16.87 10.44
N SER A 68 -25.28 15.82 10.43
CA SER A 68 -26.70 15.94 10.09
C SER A 68 -27.31 16.94 11.07
N GLY A 69 -27.35 18.19 10.64
CA GLY A 69 -27.85 19.32 11.43
C GLY A 69 -29.36 19.47 11.27
N ARG A 70 -29.99 19.56 12.45
CA ARG A 70 -31.38 19.93 12.80
C ARG A 70 -32.45 18.84 12.72
#